data_AF-A0A2R6GGQ3-F1
#
_entry.id   AF-A0A2R6GGQ3-F1
#
_cell.length_a   1.000
_cell.length_b   1.000
_cell.length_c   1.000
_cell.angle_alpha   90.00
_cell.angle_beta   90.00
_cell.angle_gamma   90.00
#
_symmetry.space_group_name_H-M   'P 1'
#
loop_
_entity.id
_entity.type
_entity.pdbx_description
1 polymer ?
#
loop_
_entity_poly.entity_id
_entity_poly.type
_entity_poly.pdbx_seq_one_letter_code
_entity_poly.pdbx_strand_id
1 'polypeptide(L)'
;MRPLETPLFEAIHRAGPLARFVLRTPMVYRDGTMYGRAVGDPDPLQRALDDAPDAIDVQIEEIGRFRGGLEEPASTLSERQREAVETTLELGYYDQPRGATHGDVAAELGCAPQTASDHLQKAEAKLVRAAMDEFAPDL
;
A
#
# COMPACT_ATOMS: atom_id res chain seq x y z
N MET A 1 10.49 14.25 -24.99
CA MET A 1 11.01 12.85 -25.08
C MET A 1 9.78 11.96 -25.01
N ARG A 2 9.37 11.33 -26.12
CA ARG A 2 8.20 10.45 -26.13
C ARG A 2 8.54 9.20 -25.33
N PRO A 3 7.71 8.75 -24.37
CA PRO A 3 7.89 7.41 -23.82
C PRO A 3 7.88 6.45 -25.00
N LEU A 4 8.84 5.53 -25.06
CA LEU A 4 8.74 4.40 -25.98
C LEU A 4 7.46 3.68 -25.59
N GLU A 5 6.43 3.76 -26.42
CA GLU A 5 5.23 2.94 -26.27
C GLU A 5 5.67 1.49 -26.47
N THR A 6 6.04 0.85 -25.36
CA THR A 6 6.43 -0.55 -25.35
C THR A 6 5.20 -1.35 -25.79
N PRO A 7 5.34 -2.39 -26.63
CA PRO A 7 4.23 -3.28 -26.99
C PRO A 7 3.41 -3.78 -25.78
N LEU A 8 4.05 -3.88 -24.61
CA LEU A 8 3.45 -4.13 -23.31
C LEU A 8 2.41 -3.08 -22.88
N PHE A 9 2.72 -1.79 -23.00
CA PHE A 9 1.81 -0.70 -22.62
C PHE A 9 0.56 -0.68 -23.49
N GLU A 10 0.72 -0.90 -24.80
CA GLU A 10 -0.41 -1.06 -25.72
C GLU A 10 -1.24 -2.31 -25.43
N ALA A 11 -0.60 -3.44 -25.12
CA ALA A 11 -1.31 -4.68 -24.78
C ALA A 11 -2.20 -4.50 -23.55
N ILE A 12 -1.68 -3.82 -22.52
CA ILE A 12 -2.42 -3.51 -21.29
C ILE A 12 -3.52 -2.47 -21.55
N HIS A 13 -3.25 -1.43 -22.34
CA HIS A 13 -4.28 -0.44 -22.69
C HIS A 13 -5.41 -1.02 -23.56
N ARG A 14 -5.11 -1.95 -24.47
CA ARG A 14 -6.13 -2.69 -25.23
C ARG A 14 -6.95 -3.62 -24.34
N ALA A 15 -6.34 -4.24 -23.32
CA ALA A 15 -7.02 -5.10 -22.37
C ALA A 15 -7.80 -4.33 -21.29
N GLY A 16 -7.43 -3.08 -20.99
CA GLY A 16 -7.97 -2.26 -19.91
C GLY A 16 -9.50 -2.09 -19.91
N PRO A 17 -10.17 -1.86 -21.06
CA PRO A 17 -11.63 -1.78 -21.13
C PRO A 17 -12.35 -3.14 -21.06
N LEU A 18 -11.63 -4.26 -21.25
CA LEU A 18 -12.18 -5.63 -21.21
C LEU A 18 -11.98 -6.30 -19.84
N ALA A 19 -11.07 -5.78 -19.03
CA ALA A 19 -10.66 -6.30 -17.75
C ALA A 19 -11.65 -5.90 -16.64
N ARG A 20 -12.43 -6.86 -16.14
CA ARG A 20 -13.13 -6.74 -14.83
C ARG A 20 -12.13 -6.89 -13.67
N PHE A 21 -10.96 -6.27 -13.81
CA PHE A 21 -9.92 -6.20 -12.81
C PHE A 21 -9.18 -4.87 -12.93
N VAL A 22 -8.56 -4.43 -11.84
CA VAL A 22 -7.77 -3.20 -11.77
C VAL A 22 -6.31 -3.53 -11.48
N LEU A 23 -5.39 -2.84 -12.15
CA LEU A 23 -3.98 -2.84 -11.79
C LEU A 23 -3.76 -1.77 -10.71
N ARG A 24 -3.20 -2.18 -9.58
CA ARG A 24 -2.91 -1.31 -8.43
C ARG A 24 -1.51 -0.69 -8.58
N THR A 25 -1.40 0.57 -8.18
CA THR A 25 -0.10 1.21 -7.96
C THR A 25 0.52 0.73 -6.64
N PRO A 26 1.85 0.73 -6.51
CA PRO A 26 2.81 1.06 -7.56
C PRO A 26 2.94 -0.05 -8.61
N MET A 27 3.13 0.36 -9.87
CA MET A 27 3.58 -0.55 -10.93
C MET A 27 5.03 -0.20 -11.23
N VAL A 28 5.93 -1.15 -11.01
CA VAL A 28 7.38 -0.95 -11.18
C VAL A 28 7.80 -1.57 -12.50
N TYR A 29 8.47 -0.80 -13.35
CA TYR A 29 9.08 -1.31 -14.57
C TYR A 29 10.59 -1.35 -14.42
N ARG A 30 11.18 -2.54 -14.53
CA ARG A 30 12.62 -2.77 -14.37
C ARG A 30 13.10 -3.84 -15.33
N ASP A 31 14.18 -3.55 -16.06
CA ASP A 31 14.86 -4.50 -16.95
C ASP A 31 13.97 -5.22 -17.97
N GLY A 32 12.88 -4.57 -18.44
CA GLY A 32 11.93 -5.15 -19.38
C GLY A 32 10.74 -5.85 -18.73
N THR A 33 10.77 -6.04 -17.41
CA THR A 33 9.73 -6.70 -16.63
C THR A 33 8.85 -5.65 -15.93
N MET A 34 7.55 -5.88 -15.92
CA MET A 34 6.59 -5.09 -15.15
C MET A 34 6.13 -5.90 -13.94
N TYR A 35 6.31 -5.30 -12.76
CA TYR A 35 5.82 -5.82 -11.50
C TYR A 35 4.63 -4.99 -11.06
N GLY A 36 3.55 -5.65 -10.69
CA GLY A 36 2.33 -4.98 -10.28
C GLY A 36 1.31 -5.97 -9.76
N ARG A 37 0.28 -5.44 -9.10
CA ARG A 37 -0.79 -6.24 -8.51
C ARG A 37 -2.09 -6.04 -9.28
N ALA A 38 -2.70 -7.14 -9.70
CA ALA A 38 -4.02 -7.14 -10.32
C ALA A 38 -5.09 -7.58 -9.31
N VAL A 39 -6.22 -6.90 -9.30
CA VAL A 39 -7.35 -7.17 -8.39
C VAL A 39 -8.64 -7.24 -9.19
N GLY A 40 -9.34 -8.36 -9.12
CA GLY A 40 -10.63 -8.52 -9.79
C GLY A 40 -11.25 -9.88 -9.48
N ASP A 41 -12.33 -10.18 -10.20
CA ASP A 41 -12.94 -11.50 -10.11
C ASP A 41 -11.99 -12.58 -10.69
N PRO A 42 -12.00 -13.82 -10.15
CA PRO A 42 -11.12 -14.89 -10.62
C PRO A 42 -11.26 -15.20 -12.11
N ASP A 43 -12.49 -15.35 -12.64
CA ASP A 43 -12.66 -15.76 -14.04
C ASP A 43 -12.19 -14.70 -15.05
N PRO A 44 -12.46 -13.39 -14.85
CA PRO A 44 -11.86 -12.35 -15.68
C PRO A 44 -10.33 -12.26 -15.58
N LEU A 45 -9.75 -12.47 -14.39
CA LEU A 45 -8.30 -12.50 -14.23
C LEU A 45 -7.69 -13.68 -14.99
N GLN A 46 -8.24 -14.89 -14.84
CA GLN A 46 -7.77 -16.08 -15.55
C GLN A 46 -7.84 -15.89 -17.07
N ARG A 47 -8.97 -15.38 -17.59
CA ARG A 47 -9.12 -15.11 -19.03
C ARG A 47 -8.08 -14.12 -19.55
N ALA A 48 -7.75 -13.08 -18.78
CA ALA A 48 -6.74 -12.11 -19.19
C ALA A 48 -5.32 -12.70 -19.23
N LEU A 49 -5.03 -13.69 -18.37
CA LEU A 49 -3.79 -14.46 -18.42
C LEU A 49 -3.76 -15.39 -19.64
N ASP A 50 -4.87 -16.08 -19.92
CA ASP A 50 -4.98 -17.00 -21.05
C ASP A 50 -4.93 -16.27 -22.41
N ASP A 51 -5.49 -15.06 -22.47
CA ASP A 51 -5.52 -14.20 -23.67
C ASP A 51 -4.25 -13.31 -23.80
N ALA A 52 -3.27 -13.48 -22.90
CA ALA A 52 -2.04 -12.71 -22.96
C ALA A 52 -1.28 -13.03 -24.26
N PRO A 53 -0.80 -12.02 -25.01
CA PRO A 53 -0.03 -12.25 -26.23
C PRO A 53 1.24 -13.05 -25.96
N ASP A 54 1.62 -13.95 -26.86
CA ASP A 54 2.87 -14.75 -26.78
C ASP A 54 4.16 -13.94 -26.56
N ALA A 55 4.13 -12.63 -26.87
CA ALA A 55 5.24 -11.71 -26.64
C ALA A 55 5.42 -11.29 -25.16
N ILE A 56 4.49 -11.66 -24.28
CA ILE A 56 4.48 -11.30 -22.84
C ILE A 56 4.50 -12.61 -22.04
N ASP A 57 5.60 -12.85 -21.30
CA ASP A 57 5.64 -13.89 -20.28
C ASP A 57 5.01 -13.35 -18.99
N VAL A 58 4.06 -14.09 -18.43
CA VAL A 58 3.36 -13.70 -17.20
C VAL A 58 3.65 -14.71 -16.10
N GLN A 59 4.23 -14.24 -15.01
CA GLN A 59 4.51 -15.05 -13.83
C GLN A 59 3.66 -14.57 -12.66
N ILE A 60 3.01 -15.51 -11.98
CA ILE A 60 2.22 -15.23 -10.79
C ILE A 60 3.08 -15.52 -9.57
N GLU A 61 3.48 -14.47 -8.85
CA GLU A 61 4.25 -14.60 -7.62
C GLU A 61 3.36 -15.00 -6.44
N GLU A 62 2.19 -14.38 -6.30
CA GLU A 62 1.26 -14.63 -5.20
C GLU A 62 -0.20 -14.50 -5.65
N ILE A 63 -1.08 -15.35 -5.10
CA ILE A 63 -2.53 -15.22 -5.20
C ILE A 63 -3.12 -15.06 -3.80
N GLY A 64 -3.84 -13.97 -3.60
CA GLY A 64 -4.45 -13.65 -2.31
C GLY A 64 -5.88 -13.14 -2.45
N ARG A 65 -6.62 -13.16 -1.33
CA ARG A 65 -7.92 -12.49 -1.26
C ARG A 65 -7.70 -11.00 -1.08
N PHE A 66 -8.07 -10.23 -2.09
CA PHE A 66 -8.13 -8.77 -1.96
C PHE A 66 -9.32 -8.37 -1.09
N ARG A 67 -9.05 -7.85 0.10
CA ARG A 67 -10.07 -7.26 0.97
C ARG A 67 -9.99 -5.75 0.81
N GLY A 68 -10.68 -5.21 -0.20
CA GLY A 68 -10.67 -3.77 -0.48
C GLY A 68 -10.84 -2.94 0.79
N GLY A 69 -9.98 -1.92 0.95
CA GLY A 69 -10.01 -0.99 2.08
C GLY A 69 -9.46 -1.50 3.42
N LEU A 70 -9.03 -2.76 3.54
CA LEU A 70 -8.38 -3.28 4.77
C LEU A 70 -6.85 -3.30 4.70
N GLU A 71 -6.28 -2.95 3.55
CA GLU A 71 -4.88 -2.57 3.41
C GLU A 71 -4.65 -1.09 3.74
N GLU A 72 -5.56 -0.45 4.47
CA GLU A 72 -5.17 0.76 5.20
C GLU A 72 -4.23 0.31 6.32
N PRO A 73 -2.97 0.76 6.35
CA PRO A 73 -2.03 0.44 7.42
C PRO A 73 -2.64 0.65 8.83
N ALA A 74 -3.53 1.65 8.94
CA ALA A 74 -4.26 2.02 10.15
C ALA A 74 -5.31 0.99 10.62
N SER A 75 -5.75 0.06 9.76
CA SER A 75 -6.72 -0.99 10.11
C SER A 75 -6.13 -2.01 11.11
N THR A 76 -4.80 -2.16 11.10
CA THR A 76 -4.07 -3.09 11.98
C THR A 76 -3.79 -2.52 13.38
N LEU A 77 -4.06 -1.23 13.59
CA LEU A 77 -3.87 -0.57 14.87
C LEU A 77 -4.94 -0.99 15.87
N SER A 78 -4.54 -1.24 17.12
CA SER A 78 -5.50 -1.33 18.22
C SER A 78 -6.12 0.05 18.46
N GLU A 79 -7.26 0.11 19.14
CA GLU A 79 -7.93 1.37 19.49
C GLU A 79 -6.96 2.38 20.13
N ARG A 80 -6.21 1.97 21.16
CA ARG A 80 -5.18 2.83 21.80
C ARG A 80 -4.03 3.26 20.91
N GLN A 81 -3.69 2.46 19.90
CA GLN A 81 -2.62 2.80 18.94
C GLN A 81 -3.14 3.82 17.93
N ARG A 82 -4.39 3.66 17.49
CA ARG A 82 -5.06 4.62 16.62
C ARG A 82 -5.23 5.96 17.32
N GLU A 83 -5.78 5.94 18.53
CA GLU A 83 -5.97 7.14 19.37
C GLU A 83 -4.64 7.89 19.55
N ALA A 84 -3.55 7.19 19.87
CA ALA A 84 -2.24 7.82 20.01
C ALA A 84 -1.71 8.47 18.72
N VAL A 85 -1.96 7.88 17.54
CA VAL A 85 -1.56 8.45 16.24
C VAL A 85 -2.47 9.62 15.85
N GLU A 86 -3.77 9.54 16.11
CA GLU A 86 -4.71 10.63 15.86
C GLU A 86 -4.34 11.85 16.70
N THR A 87 -4.10 11.67 17.99
CA THR A 87 -3.66 12.74 18.89
C THR A 87 -2.33 13.38 18.44
N THR A 88 -1.36 12.59 17.97
CA THR A 88 -0.09 13.17 17.51
C THR A 88 -0.27 14.00 16.24
N LEU A 89 -1.15 13.60 15.33
CA LEU A 89 -1.50 14.37 14.14
C LEU A 89 -2.24 15.66 14.50
N GLU A 90 -3.22 15.59 15.40
CA GLU A 90 -3.99 16.76 15.87
C GLU A 90 -3.12 17.80 16.56
N LEU A 91 -2.13 17.36 17.34
CA LEU A 91 -1.19 18.23 18.04
C LEU A 91 0.00 18.70 17.18
N GLY A 92 0.08 18.29 15.91
CA GLY A 92 1.17 18.67 15.01
C GLY A 92 2.53 18.07 15.40
N TYR A 93 2.54 16.91 16.06
CA TYR A 93 3.77 16.23 16.50
C TYR A 93 4.74 15.92 15.35
N TYR A 94 4.20 15.65 14.15
CA TYR A 94 4.97 15.36 12.94
C TYR A 94 5.23 16.59 12.05
N ASP A 95 4.78 17.78 12.45
CA ASP A 95 4.94 18.99 11.66
C ASP A 95 6.37 19.53 11.69
N GLN A 96 6.67 20.43 10.75
CA GLN A 96 7.93 21.16 10.68
C GLN A 96 7.65 22.69 10.71
N PRO A 97 7.89 23.40 11.82
CA PRO A 97 8.42 22.94 13.10
C PRO A 97 7.42 22.09 13.89
N ARG A 98 7.94 21.22 14.78
CA ARG A 98 7.15 20.28 15.58
C ARG A 98 6.22 21.04 16.56
N GLY A 99 4.93 20.71 16.52
CA GLY A 99 3.88 21.34 17.33
C GLY A 99 3.71 20.76 18.74
N ALA A 100 4.14 19.52 18.98
CA ALA A 100 3.97 18.85 20.27
C ALA A 100 5.08 17.85 20.62
N THR A 101 5.15 17.48 21.89
CA THR A 101 6.06 16.46 22.44
C THR A 101 5.31 15.19 22.84
N HIS A 102 6.04 14.11 23.14
CA HIS A 102 5.43 12.90 23.73
C HIS A 102 4.75 13.18 25.08
N GLY A 103 5.20 14.19 25.82
CA GLY A 103 4.56 14.60 27.08
C GLY A 103 3.19 15.22 26.86
N ASP A 104 3.06 16.05 25.83
CA ASP A 104 1.78 16.69 25.46
C ASP A 104 0.77 15.64 24.98
N VAL A 105 1.22 14.70 24.15
CA VAL A 105 0.39 13.56 23.71
C VAL A 105 -0.06 12.71 24.91
N ALA A 106 0.83 12.45 25.87
CA ALA A 106 0.47 11.66 27.05
C ALA A 106 -0.53 12.39 27.96
N ALA A 107 -0.41 13.71 28.07
CA ALA A 107 -1.36 14.54 28.79
C ALA A 107 -2.75 14.49 28.15
N GLU A 108 -2.83 14.58 26.82
CA GLU A 108 -4.10 14.48 26.08
C GLU A 108 -4.73 13.09 26.22
N LEU A 109 -3.93 12.02 26.13
CA LEU A 109 -4.39 10.63 26.29
C LEU A 109 -4.68 10.23 27.76
N GLY A 110 -4.42 11.11 28.72
CA GLY A 110 -4.62 10.85 30.15
C GLY A 110 -3.79 9.66 30.67
N CYS A 111 -2.57 9.46 30.17
CA CYS A 111 -1.70 8.35 30.56
C CYS A 111 -0.26 8.79 30.86
N ALA A 112 0.58 7.86 31.32
CA ALA A 112 1.99 8.16 31.57
C ALA A 112 2.75 8.37 30.24
N PRO A 113 3.76 9.26 30.18
CA PRO A 113 4.57 9.50 28.97
C PRO A 113 5.14 8.25 28.32
N GLN A 114 5.54 7.27 29.16
CA GLN A 114 6.06 6.00 28.68
C GLN A 114 4.97 5.14 28.04
N THR A 115 3.75 5.14 28.56
CA THR A 115 2.61 4.42 27.98
C THR A 115 2.20 5.01 26.62
N ALA A 116 2.15 6.33 26.50
CA ALA A 116 1.88 6.99 25.22
C ALA A 116 2.98 6.67 24.18
N SER A 117 4.25 6.73 24.60
CA SER A 117 5.39 6.38 23.74
C SER A 117 5.33 4.93 23.27
N ASP A 118 4.98 3.99 24.14
CA ASP A 118 4.84 2.56 23.79
C ASP A 118 3.71 2.34 22.77
N HIS A 119 2.56 3.01 22.95
CA HIS A 119 1.45 2.91 21.99
C HIS A 119 1.86 3.49 20.64
N LEU A 120 2.47 4.67 20.63
CA LEU A 120 2.89 5.34 19.41
C LEU A 120 3.96 4.52 18.67
N GLN A 121 5.00 4.05 19.35
CA GLN A 121 6.06 3.25 18.72
C GLN A 121 5.53 1.95 18.11
N LYS A 122 4.60 1.27 18.80
CA LYS A 122 3.94 0.08 18.25
C LYS A 122 3.05 0.41 17.05
N ALA A 123 2.39 1.56 17.07
CA ALA A 123 1.57 2.03 15.95
C ALA A 123 2.42 2.36 14.73
N GLU A 124 3.45 3.20 14.91
CA GLU A 124 4.41 3.58 13.87
C GLU A 124 5.08 2.36 13.24
N ALA A 125 5.50 1.37 14.03
CA ALA A 125 6.10 0.14 13.52
C ALA A 125 5.15 -0.64 12.61
N LYS A 126 3.85 -0.71 12.95
CA LYS A 126 2.83 -1.36 12.10
C LYS A 126 2.63 -0.58 10.80
N LEU A 127 2.52 0.75 10.90
CA LEU A 127 2.30 1.62 9.76
C LEU A 127 3.48 1.59 8.78
N VAL A 128 4.71 1.68 9.27
CA VAL A 128 5.92 1.65 8.45
C VAL A 128 6.08 0.28 7.77
N ARG A 129 5.84 -0.82 8.48
CA ARG A 129 5.89 -2.17 7.87
C ARG A 129 4.86 -2.30 6.75
N ALA A 130 3.61 -1.97 7.03
CA ALA A 130 2.55 -2.04 6.03
C ALA A 130 2.82 -1.15 4.81
N ALA A 131 3.40 0.05 5.02
CA ALA A 131 3.82 0.90 3.92
C ALA A 131 4.97 0.28 3.12
N MET A 132 5.99 -0.28 3.79
CA MET A 132 7.13 -0.89 3.09
C MET A 132 6.75 -2.16 2.33
N ASP A 133 5.82 -2.96 2.87
CA ASP A 133 5.24 -4.12 2.17
C ASP A 133 4.48 -3.69 0.90
N GLU A 134 3.92 -2.47 0.84
CA GLU A 134 3.29 -1.92 -0.38
C GLU A 134 4.32 -1.47 -1.43
N PHE A 135 5.53 -1.07 -1.02
CA PHE A 135 6.56 -0.53 -1.92
C PHE A 135 7.65 -1.53 -2.32
N ALA A 136 7.77 -2.65 -1.63
CA ALA A 136 8.75 -3.68 -1.91
C ALA A 136 8.04 -5.01 -2.21
N PRO A 137 7.60 -5.27 -3.46
CA PRO A 137 7.72 -6.64 -3.93
C PRO A 137 9.21 -7.00 -3.81
N ASP A 138 9.53 -8.16 -3.25
CA ASP A 138 10.92 -8.63 -3.12
C ASP A 138 11.55 -8.73 -4.53
N LEU A 139 12.24 -7.65 -4.97
CA LEU A 139 12.91 -7.51 -6.27
C LEU A 139 14.42 -7.72 -6.19
#